data_AF-A0A7K6RYH3-F1
#
_entry.id   AF-A0A7K6RYH3-F1
#
_cell.length_a   1.000
_cell.length_b   1.000
_cell.length_c   1.000
_cell.angle_alpha   90.00
_cell.angle_beta   90.00
_cell.angle_gamma   90.00
#
_symmetry.space_group_name_H-M   'P 1'
#
loop_
_entity.id
_entity.type
_entity.pdbx_description
1 polymer ?
#
loop_
_entity_poly.entity_id
_entity_poly.type
_entity_poly.pdbx_seq_one_letter_code
_entity_poly.pdbx_strand_id
1 'polypeptide(L)'
;KRQKEMPCATAKRLKGGARPSEGTERSLGQGSKEEGTFQIGKTHYVRVSCFKGKALVDIREFYADKEGDWKPGRKGIALSAEQWNQLKEIIPEIDAAVKKL
;
A
#
# COMPACT_ATOMS: atom_id res chain seq x y z
N LYS A 1 -22.27 -5.43 -25.03
CA LYS A 1 -20.79 -5.25 -25.01
C LYS A 1 -20.31 -5.68 -23.62
N ARG A 2 -19.76 -6.90 -23.47
CA ARG A 2 -19.26 -7.43 -22.18
C ARG A 2 -17.99 -6.69 -21.80
N GLN A 3 -18.03 -5.85 -20.76
CA GLN A 3 -16.81 -5.40 -20.09
C GLN A 3 -16.13 -6.64 -19.50
N LYS A 4 -14.93 -6.94 -20.01
CA LYS A 4 -14.02 -7.89 -19.39
C LYS A 4 -13.59 -7.29 -18.05
N GLU A 5 -14.16 -7.75 -16.95
CA GLU A 5 -13.47 -7.63 -15.67
C GLU A 5 -12.18 -8.44 -15.79
N MET A 6 -11.04 -7.74 -15.71
CA MET A 6 -9.75 -8.39 -15.70
C MET A 6 -9.61 -9.09 -14.34
N PRO A 7 -9.47 -10.43 -14.28
CA PRO A 7 -9.14 -11.07 -13.03
C PRO A 7 -7.73 -10.62 -12.65
N CYS A 8 -7.65 -9.92 -11.53
CA CYS A 8 -6.46 -9.55 -10.80
C CYS A 8 -5.38 -10.64 -10.89
N ALA A 9 -4.33 -10.40 -11.66
CA ALA A 9 -3.37 -11.43 -12.03
C ALA A 9 -2.64 -11.99 -10.79
N THR A 10 -2.46 -13.30 -10.83
CA THR A 10 -1.78 -14.18 -9.87
C THR A 10 -0.40 -13.70 -9.43
N ALA A 11 -0.24 -13.41 -8.14
CA ALA A 11 1.05 -13.48 -7.44
C ALA A 11 0.96 -14.52 -6.32
N LYS A 12 1.32 -15.78 -6.65
CA LYS A 12 1.60 -16.81 -5.64
C LYS A 12 2.87 -16.38 -4.89
N ARG A 13 2.79 -16.08 -3.59
CA ARG A 13 3.98 -16.00 -2.73
C ARG A 13 3.92 -17.09 -1.67
N LEU A 14 4.80 -18.07 -1.86
CA LEU A 14 5.07 -19.21 -1.00
C LEU A 14 5.63 -18.72 0.36
N LYS A 15 5.30 -19.47 1.42
CA LYS A 15 5.90 -19.35 2.76
C LYS A 15 7.42 -19.51 2.69
N GLY A 16 8.17 -18.70 3.45
CA GLY A 16 9.59 -18.90 3.71
C GLY A 16 10.17 -17.73 4.48
N GLY A 17 10.75 -17.99 5.65
CA GLY A 17 11.27 -16.97 6.56
C GLY A 17 12.73 -16.59 6.36
N ALA A 18 13.22 -15.86 7.36
CA ALA A 18 14.60 -15.49 7.69
C ALA A 18 15.19 -14.18 7.10
N ARG A 19 15.67 -13.36 8.03
CA ARG A 19 16.59 -12.20 7.98
C ARG A 19 17.95 -12.61 7.34
N PRO A 20 18.79 -11.67 6.84
CA PRO A 20 19.73 -10.96 7.72
C PRO A 20 20.02 -9.49 7.29
N SER A 21 21.16 -8.95 7.72
CA SER A 21 21.39 -7.67 8.39
C SER A 21 22.43 -6.74 7.72
N GLU A 22 22.32 -5.45 8.08
CA GLU A 22 23.31 -4.33 8.12
C GLU A 22 24.12 -3.87 6.89
N GLY A 23 24.16 -2.53 6.69
CA GLY A 23 25.11 -1.86 5.80
C GLY A 23 24.66 -0.45 5.36
N THR A 24 25.56 0.53 5.47
CA THR A 24 25.30 1.98 5.58
C THR A 24 25.03 2.76 4.27
N GLU A 25 24.25 3.83 4.45
CA GLU A 25 24.23 5.16 3.81
C GLU A 25 23.90 5.43 2.31
N ARG A 26 22.91 6.34 2.18
CA ARG A 26 22.64 7.32 1.11
C ARG A 26 22.28 6.77 -0.28
N SER A 27 20.97 6.81 -0.61
CA SER A 27 20.39 7.59 -1.72
C SER A 27 18.92 7.21 -1.93
N LEU A 28 18.16 8.13 -2.51
CA LEU A 28 16.75 8.00 -2.86
C LEU A 28 16.36 6.63 -3.45
N GLY A 29 15.29 6.04 -2.93
CA GLY A 29 14.46 5.07 -3.66
C GLY A 29 15.08 3.70 -3.87
N GLN A 30 14.94 2.79 -2.90
CA GLN A 30 14.93 1.36 -3.20
C GLN A 30 14.22 0.57 -2.09
N GLY A 31 12.89 0.67 -2.06
CA GLY A 31 12.08 -0.41 -1.51
C GLY A 31 12.09 -1.54 -2.53
N SER A 32 12.45 -2.75 -2.10
CA SER A 32 12.23 -3.99 -2.84
C SER A 32 10.96 -3.85 -3.67
N LYS A 33 11.06 -4.03 -4.99
CA LYS A 33 9.98 -3.78 -5.95
C LYS A 33 8.90 -4.87 -5.79
N GLU A 34 8.27 -4.92 -4.62
CA GLU A 34 7.01 -5.60 -4.41
C GLU A 34 5.97 -4.80 -5.19
N GLU A 35 5.68 -5.31 -6.38
CA GLU A 35 4.73 -4.72 -7.30
C GLU A 35 3.42 -4.40 -6.56
N GLY A 36 3.14 -3.10 -6.39
CA GLY A 36 1.92 -2.60 -5.75
C GLY A 36 2.06 -2.00 -4.34
N THR A 37 3.24 -1.88 -3.74
CA THR A 37 3.41 -1.12 -2.48
C THR A 37 4.11 0.22 -2.71
N PHE A 38 3.53 1.29 -2.16
CA PHE A 38 3.96 2.68 -2.30
C PHE A 38 4.12 3.31 -0.93
N GLN A 39 5.27 3.92 -0.66
CA GLN A 39 5.52 4.59 0.62
C GLN A 39 5.08 6.05 0.55
N ILE A 40 4.25 6.50 1.50
CA ILE A 40 3.75 7.88 1.59
C ILE A 40 4.25 8.64 2.83
N GLY A 41 4.87 7.93 3.77
CA GLY A 41 5.49 8.52 4.96
C GLY A 41 6.54 7.59 5.57
N LYS A 42 7.17 8.00 6.68
CA LYS A 42 8.20 7.19 7.37
C LYS A 42 7.66 5.81 7.78
N THR A 43 6.42 5.78 8.24
CA THR A 43 5.73 4.58 8.74
C THR A 43 4.42 4.31 7.99
N HIS A 44 4.13 5.03 6.90
CA HIS A 44 2.86 4.95 6.17
C HIS A 44 3.05 4.42 4.75
N TYR A 45 2.25 3.42 4.39
CA TYR A 45 2.32 2.74 3.10
C TYR A 45 0.93 2.57 2.50
N VAL A 46 0.89 2.59 1.18
CA VAL A 46 -0.27 2.27 0.34
C VAL A 46 0.04 0.98 -0.40
N ARG A 47 -0.81 -0.04 -0.28
CA ARG A 47 -0.63 -1.33 -0.94
C ARG A 47 -1.84 -1.68 -1.80
N VAL A 48 -1.60 -2.05 -3.04
CA VAL A 48 -2.60 -2.65 -3.94
C VAL A 48 -2.52 -4.16 -3.78
N SER A 49 -3.63 -4.77 -3.37
CA SER A 49 -3.72 -6.22 -3.16
C SER A 49 -5.03 -6.75 -3.72
N CYS A 50 -5.06 -8.05 -3.98
CA CYS A 50 -6.30 -8.75 -4.30
C CYS A 50 -6.79 -9.62 -3.17
N PHE A 51 -8.08 -9.50 -2.86
CA PHE A 51 -8.74 -10.36 -1.88
C PHE A 51 -10.06 -10.87 -2.44
N LYS A 52 -10.21 -12.20 -2.50
CA LYS A 52 -11.41 -12.87 -3.04
C LYS A 52 -11.82 -12.35 -4.42
N GLY A 53 -10.85 -12.13 -5.31
CA GLY A 53 -11.08 -11.63 -6.67
C GLY A 53 -11.36 -10.13 -6.78
N LYS A 54 -11.36 -9.39 -5.67
CA LYS A 54 -11.56 -7.93 -5.67
C LYS A 54 -10.24 -7.22 -5.41
N ALA A 55 -9.96 -6.19 -6.20
CA ALA A 55 -8.84 -5.29 -5.95
C ALA A 55 -9.15 -4.37 -4.74
N LEU A 56 -8.18 -4.25 -3.84
CA LEU A 56 -8.23 -3.41 -2.66
C LEU A 56 -6.98 -2.53 -2.60
N VAL A 57 -7.17 -1.30 -2.17
CA VAL A 57 -6.09 -0.33 -1.90
C VAL A 57 -6.03 -0.12 -0.38
N ASP A 58 -5.05 -0.71 0.28
CA ASP A 58 -4.83 -0.57 1.74
C ASP A 58 -3.90 0.60 2.01
N ILE A 59 -4.35 1.58 2.80
CA ILE A 59 -3.56 2.73 3.26
C ILE A 59 -3.36 2.55 4.77
N ARG A 60 -2.13 2.25 5.21
CA ARG A 60 -1.89 1.77 6.57
C ARG A 60 -0.59 2.28 7.19
N GLU A 61 -0.66 2.55 8.49
CA GLU A 61 0.50 2.80 9.35
C GLU A 61 1.10 1.46 9.80
N PHE A 62 2.41 1.32 9.67
CA PHE A 62 3.17 0.18 10.17
C PHE A 62 3.92 0.58 11.44
N TYR A 63 4.06 -0.37 12.36
CA TYR A 63 4.85 -0.21 13.57
C TYR A 63 6.00 -1.23 13.56
N ALA A 64 7.11 -0.88 14.21
CA ALA A 64 8.19 -1.83 14.46
C ALA A 64 7.86 -2.61 15.75
N ASP A 65 7.86 -3.94 15.66
CA ASP A 65 7.73 -4.79 16.84
C ASP A 65 9.03 -4.78 17.67
N LYS A 66 9.04 -5.44 18.84
CA LYS A 66 10.20 -5.53 19.74
C LYS A 66 11.42 -6.17 19.07
N GLU A 67 11.21 -7.00 18.05
CA GLU A 67 12.27 -7.61 17.22
C GLU A 67 12.79 -6.71 16.08
N GLY A 68 12.13 -5.56 15.85
CA GLY A 68 12.44 -4.62 14.76
C GLY A 68 11.74 -4.93 13.43
N ASP A 69 10.81 -5.89 13.41
CA ASP A 69 10.02 -6.22 12.22
C ASP A 69 8.86 -5.24 12.01
N TRP A 70 8.71 -4.76 10.78
CA TRP A 70 7.58 -3.90 10.39
C TRP A 70 6.29 -4.72 10.28
N LYS A 71 5.31 -4.38 11.11
CA LYS A 71 3.98 -5.01 11.13
C LYS A 71 2.90 -3.99 10.80
N PRO A 72 1.85 -4.41 10.06
CA PRO A 72 0.71 -3.55 9.81
C PRO A 72 0.02 -3.20 11.14
N GLY A 73 -0.14 -1.91 11.41
CA GLY A 73 -0.83 -1.42 12.60
C GLY A 73 -2.35 -1.47 12.47
N ARG A 74 -3.03 -1.20 13.59
CA ARG A 74 -4.50 -1.05 13.62
C ARG A 74 -4.96 0.19 12.86
N LYS A 75 -4.12 1.22 12.78
CA LYS A 75 -4.42 2.46 12.04
C LYS A 75 -4.25 2.25 10.55
N GLY A 76 -5.36 2.30 9.82
CA GLY A 76 -5.40 2.22 8.37
C GLY A 76 -6.77 1.82 7.85
N ILE A 77 -6.95 1.95 6.55
CA ILE A 77 -8.20 1.60 5.84
C ILE A 77 -7.90 0.85 4.55
N ALA A 78 -8.67 -0.19 4.29
CA ALA A 78 -8.68 -0.87 3.00
C ALA A 78 -9.86 -0.36 2.17
N LEU A 79 -9.56 0.32 1.07
CA LEU A 79 -10.54 0.86 0.14
C LEU A 79 -10.84 -0.16 -0.95
N SER A 80 -12.12 -0.30 -1.30
CA SER A 80 -12.52 -0.99 -2.53
C SER A 80 -12.08 -0.19 -3.76
N ALA A 81 -12.06 -0.84 -4.93
CA ALA A 81 -11.81 -0.15 -6.19
C ALA A 81 -12.78 1.02 -6.43
N GLU A 82 -14.04 0.89 -6.03
CA GLU A 82 -15.07 1.94 -6.16
C GLU A 82 -14.75 3.15 -5.27
N GLN A 83 -14.47 2.91 -3.99
CA GLN A 83 -14.10 3.96 -3.03
C GLN A 83 -12.80 4.68 -3.44
N TRP A 84 -11.83 3.94 -4.00
CA TRP A 84 -10.61 4.52 -4.53
C TRP A 84 -10.88 5.45 -5.73
N ASN A 85 -11.80 5.08 -6.62
CA ASN A 85 -12.18 5.95 -7.74
C ASN A 85 -12.87 7.22 -7.24
N GLN A 86 -13.82 7.12 -6.32
CA GLN A 86 -14.47 8.28 -5.71
C GLN A 86 -13.46 9.21 -5.02
N LEU A 87 -12.51 8.64 -4.28
CA LEU A 87 -11.44 9.41 -3.64
C LEU A 87 -10.67 10.25 -4.68
N LYS A 88 -10.31 9.66 -5.82
CA LYS A 88 -9.60 10.39 -6.89
C LYS A 88 -10.42 11.54 -7.47
N GLU A 89 -11.73 11.38 -7.60
CA GLU A 89 -12.60 12.43 -8.13
C GLU A 89 -12.64 13.66 -7.21
N ILE A 90 -12.58 13.45 -5.90
CA ILE A 90 -12.61 14.52 -4.89
C ILE A 90 -11.24 15.02 -4.44
N ILE A 91 -10.12 14.43 -4.91
CA ILE A 91 -8.76 14.93 -4.64
C ILE A 91 -8.61 16.44 -4.88
N PRO A 92 -9.14 17.04 -5.96
CA PRO A 92 -8.99 18.48 -6.21
C PRO A 92 -9.63 19.32 -5.11
N GLU A 93 -10.79 18.89 -4.63
CA GLU A 93 -11.51 19.57 -3.54
C GLU A 93 -10.76 19.42 -2.21
N ILE A 94 -10.22 18.22 -1.94
CA ILE A 94 -9.36 17.96 -0.78
C ILE A 94 -8.12 18.85 -0.82
N ASP A 95 -7.43 18.95 -1.96
CA ASP A 95 -6.22 19.76 -2.11
C ASP A 95 -6.53 21.26 -1.88
N ALA A 96 -7.65 21.74 -2.42
CA ALA A 96 -8.12 23.10 -2.17
C ALA A 96 -8.46 23.36 -0.70
N ALA A 97 -9.01 22.37 0.01
CA ALA A 97 -9.28 22.47 1.45
C ALA A 97 -8.00 22.45 2.29
N VAL A 98 -7.04 21.59 1.96
CA VAL A 98 -5.74 21.51 2.65
C VAL A 98 -4.95 22.81 2.49
N LYS A 99 -4.95 23.43 1.30
CA LYS A 99 -4.27 24.72 1.05
C LYS A 99 -4.87 25.91 1.80
N LYS A 100 -6.12 25.80 2.27
CA LYS A 100 -6.81 26.85 3.03
C LYS A 100 -6.52 26.79 4.52
N LEU A 101 -5.96 25.69 5.01
CA LEU A 101 -5.49 25.50 6.39
C LEU A 101 -4.02 25.92 6.50
#